data_AF-I0YKV4-F1
#
_entry.id   AF-I0YKV4-F1
#
_cell.length_a   1.000
_cell.length_b   1.000
_cell.length_c   1.000
_cell.angle_alpha   90.00
_cell.angle_beta   90.00
_cell.angle_gamma   90.00
#
_symmetry.space_group_name_H-M   'P 1'
#
loop_
_entity.id
_entity.type
_entity.pdbx_description
1 polymer ?
#
loop_
_entity_poly.entity_id
_entity_poly.type
_entity_poly.pdbx_seq_one_letter_code
_entity_poly.pdbx_strand_id
1 'polypeptide(L)'
;MIAGNDGLKCGNAAGSQVRCPRTAIADGWHQLPSRQQLVTRFGLFKSQCTPEVAASGEVSCACEQCGRCRAFLQGRLDGGPTWRQYEVWTRDYINSLAAYLWRRGEELGLEHLAVLEVGAGDGRLTAQLQAALAQLRPATNCCSVDLRQFVELLSCEEALGKHRPDIVLCSWMPLGVDWTSSLRACPQVIFHTDLNEDTCISISVGRH
;
A
#
# COMPACT_ATOMS: atom_id res chain seq x y z
N MET A 1 1.78 7.51 -34.32
CA MET A 1 1.95 6.05 -34.25
C MET A 1 2.30 5.71 -32.81
N ILE A 2 1.34 5.13 -32.09
CA ILE A 2 1.41 4.88 -30.65
C ILE A 2 2.09 3.51 -30.48
N ALA A 3 3.24 3.48 -29.79
CA ALA A 3 3.91 2.25 -29.45
C ALA A 3 3.42 1.75 -28.09
N GLY A 4 2.87 0.54 -28.10
CA GLY A 4 3.07 -0.48 -27.06
C GLY A 4 2.56 -0.18 -25.66
N ASN A 5 1.29 -0.47 -25.43
CA ASN A 5 0.79 -0.86 -24.11
C ASN A 5 1.36 -2.26 -23.79
N ASP A 6 2.57 -2.34 -23.27
CA ASP A 6 3.10 -3.56 -22.65
C ASP A 6 2.53 -3.69 -21.24
N GLY A 7 1.21 -3.87 -21.20
CA GLY A 7 0.60 -4.55 -20.07
C GLY A 7 1.29 -5.90 -19.92
N LEU A 8 1.76 -6.21 -18.72
CA LEU A 8 2.14 -7.57 -18.35
C LEU A 8 0.95 -8.48 -18.70
N LYS A 9 1.02 -9.13 -19.85
CA LYS A 9 0.18 -10.28 -20.18
C LYS A 9 0.74 -11.44 -19.37
N CYS A 10 0.37 -11.51 -18.09
CA CYS A 10 0.51 -12.72 -17.31
C CYS A 10 -0.45 -13.74 -17.92
N GLY A 11 0.09 -14.72 -18.63
CA GLY A 11 -0.69 -15.80 -19.23
C GLY A 11 -1.54 -16.52 -18.18
N ASN A 12 -2.75 -16.89 -18.57
CA ASN A 12 -3.68 -17.70 -17.79
C ASN A 12 -3.05 -19.04 -17.42
N ALA A 13 -2.43 -19.11 -16.24
CA ALA A 13 -2.14 -20.36 -15.55
C ALA A 13 -2.64 -20.21 -14.11
N ALA A 14 -3.81 -20.79 -13.85
CA ALA A 14 -4.36 -20.88 -12.49
C ALA A 14 -3.31 -21.49 -11.56
N GLY A 15 -2.93 -20.76 -10.50
CA GLY A 15 -1.99 -21.23 -9.49
C GLY A 15 -0.51 -20.87 -9.69
N SER A 16 -0.15 -19.94 -10.60
CA SER A 16 1.25 -19.48 -10.67
C SER A 16 1.59 -18.59 -9.47
N GLN A 17 2.45 -19.07 -8.57
CA GLN A 17 3.05 -18.25 -7.52
C GLN A 17 4.15 -17.40 -8.13
N VAL A 18 3.97 -16.08 -8.13
CA VAL A 18 5.06 -15.16 -8.49
C VAL A 18 5.74 -14.75 -7.19
N ARG A 19 7.00 -15.13 -7.04
CA ARG A 19 7.80 -14.68 -5.91
C ARG A 19 7.86 -13.16 -5.96
N CYS A 20 7.47 -12.51 -4.85
CA CYS A 20 7.61 -11.06 -4.74
C CYS A 20 9.05 -10.71 -5.14
N PRO A 21 9.28 -9.82 -6.12
CA PRO A 21 10.62 -9.47 -6.50
C PRO A 21 11.33 -8.97 -5.25
N ARG A 22 12.31 -9.73 -4.77
CA ARG A 22 13.21 -9.26 -3.72
C ARG A 22 13.86 -8.01 -4.26
N THR A 23 13.40 -6.86 -3.80
CA THR A 23 14.05 -5.56 -3.93
C THR A 23 14.54 -5.25 -5.34
N ALA A 24 13.62 -4.90 -6.24
CA ALA A 24 13.92 -3.88 -7.24
C ALA A 24 13.33 -2.56 -6.73
N ILE A 25 13.95 -2.02 -5.68
CA ILE A 25 13.84 -0.59 -5.40
C ILE A 25 14.46 0.08 -6.63
N ALA A 26 13.63 0.55 -7.54
CA ALA A 26 14.10 1.37 -8.65
C ALA A 26 14.87 2.56 -8.07
N ASP A 27 16.10 2.70 -8.56
CA ASP A 27 17.14 3.69 -8.29
C ASP A 27 16.80 4.84 -7.31
N GLY A 28 17.50 4.83 -6.16
CA GLY A 28 17.67 6.01 -5.29
C GLY A 28 16.97 5.96 -3.92
N TRP A 29 16.08 4.99 -3.67
CA TRP A 29 15.32 4.89 -2.41
C TRP A 29 15.61 3.60 -1.65
N HIS A 30 16.88 3.31 -1.35
CA HIS A 30 17.27 2.09 -0.61
C HIS A 30 16.52 1.88 0.72
N GLN A 31 15.90 2.95 1.26
CA GLN A 31 14.96 2.92 2.38
C GLN A 31 13.79 3.88 2.10
N LEU A 32 12.59 3.55 2.60
CA LEU A 32 11.42 4.43 2.49
C LEU A 32 11.66 5.79 3.20
N PRO A 33 11.17 6.92 2.64
CA PRO A 33 11.23 8.21 3.31
C PRO A 33 10.44 8.20 4.62
N SER A 34 10.84 9.00 5.60
CA SER A 34 9.87 9.50 6.59
C SER A 34 8.96 10.56 5.97
N ARG A 35 7.78 10.77 6.57
CA ARG A 35 6.88 11.88 6.24
C ARG A 35 7.64 13.21 6.29
N GLN A 36 8.48 13.41 7.30
CA GLN A 36 9.27 14.63 7.43
C GLN A 36 10.25 14.82 6.27
N GLN A 37 10.89 13.74 5.79
CA GLN A 37 11.79 13.82 4.63
C GLN A 37 11.04 14.23 3.36
N LEU A 38 9.82 13.73 3.13
CA LEU A 38 8.98 14.17 2.01
C LEU A 38 8.58 15.64 2.15
N VAL A 39 8.11 16.03 3.34
CA VAL A 39 7.73 17.42 3.64
C VAL A 39 8.89 18.37 3.39
N THR A 40 10.08 18.04 3.90
CA THR A 40 11.29 18.86 3.69
C THR A 40 11.70 18.89 2.22
N ARG A 41 11.70 17.73 1.53
CA ARG A 41 12.11 17.62 0.12
C ARG A 41 11.26 18.50 -0.80
N PHE A 42 9.95 18.50 -0.58
CA PHE A 42 9.00 19.22 -1.42
C PHE A 42 8.62 20.60 -0.84
N GLY A 43 9.01 20.91 0.39
CA GLY A 43 8.63 22.16 1.07
C GLY A 43 7.13 22.25 1.39
N LEU A 44 6.47 21.11 1.61
CA LEU A 44 5.02 21.05 1.84
C LEU A 44 4.61 21.71 3.17
N PHE A 45 3.33 22.06 3.28
CA PHE A 45 2.70 22.58 4.51
C PHE A 45 3.30 23.88 5.07
N LYS A 46 4.02 24.66 4.25
CA LYS A 46 4.43 26.02 4.61
C LYS A 46 3.22 26.96 4.65
N SER A 47 3.31 28.02 5.46
CA SER A 47 2.21 28.95 5.76
C SER A 47 1.56 29.65 4.54
N GLN A 48 2.21 29.63 3.38
CA GLN A 48 1.70 30.24 2.13
C GLN A 48 1.00 29.23 1.20
N CYS A 49 0.83 27.98 1.64
CA CYS A 49 0.16 26.94 0.87
C CYS A 49 -1.32 26.88 1.24
N THR A 50 -2.19 27.36 0.36
CA THR A 50 -3.66 27.34 0.52
C THR A 50 -4.28 26.38 -0.50
N PRO A 51 -4.36 25.07 -0.20
CA PRO A 51 -4.99 24.11 -1.09
C PRO A 51 -6.51 24.31 -1.12
N GLU A 52 -7.09 24.23 -2.30
CA GLU A 52 -8.53 24.19 -2.54
C GLU A 52 -8.94 22.74 -2.79
N VAL A 53 -10.07 22.33 -2.21
CA VAL A 53 -10.65 21.01 -2.42
C VAL A 53 -11.94 21.16 -3.21
N ALA A 54 -11.97 20.64 -4.42
CA ALA A 54 -13.17 20.64 -5.25
C ALA A 54 -14.23 19.69 -4.68
N ALA A 55 -15.49 19.84 -5.12
CA ALA A 55 -16.58 18.93 -4.73
C ALA A 55 -16.32 17.46 -5.12
N SER A 56 -15.43 17.22 -6.08
CA SER A 56 -14.94 15.89 -6.49
C SER A 56 -13.89 15.29 -5.56
N GLY A 57 -13.44 16.02 -4.53
CA GLY A 57 -12.31 15.65 -3.69
C GLY A 57 -10.94 16.01 -4.28
N GLU A 58 -10.90 16.60 -5.48
CA GLU A 58 -9.63 17.03 -6.08
C GLU A 58 -8.98 18.15 -5.27
N VAL A 59 -7.74 17.93 -4.83
CA VAL A 59 -6.95 18.91 -4.08
C VAL A 59 -6.05 19.67 -5.05
N SER A 60 -6.24 20.98 -5.15
CA SER A 60 -5.45 21.84 -6.02
C SER A 60 -4.74 22.95 -5.24
N CYS A 61 -3.47 23.17 -5.56
CA CYS A 61 -2.70 24.30 -5.06
C CYS A 61 -1.68 24.70 -6.14
N ALA A 62 -1.56 26.01 -6.38
CA ALA A 62 -0.69 26.58 -7.40
C ALA A 62 0.70 26.95 -6.88
N CYS A 63 1.00 26.74 -5.59
CA CYS A 63 2.32 27.06 -5.06
C CYS A 63 3.41 26.16 -5.67
N GLU A 64 4.63 26.68 -5.77
CA GLU A 64 5.78 25.98 -6.36
C GLU A 64 6.00 24.60 -5.69
N GLN A 65 5.81 24.52 -4.38
CA GLN A 65 6.02 23.31 -3.59
C GLN A 65 5.01 22.21 -3.94
N CYS A 66 3.72 22.56 -4.03
CA CYS A 66 2.68 21.63 -4.49
C CYS A 66 2.88 21.26 -5.96
N GLY A 67 3.32 22.19 -6.81
CA GLY A 67 3.67 21.92 -8.21
C GLY A 67 4.76 20.86 -8.33
N ARG A 68 5.86 20.98 -7.57
CA ARG A 68 6.96 20.01 -7.53
C ARG A 68 6.52 18.64 -7.00
N CYS A 69 5.72 18.62 -5.93
CA CYS A 69 5.17 17.37 -5.40
C CYS A 69 4.26 16.67 -6.41
N ARG A 70 3.38 17.43 -7.09
CA ARG A 70 2.52 16.91 -8.14
C ARG A 70 3.30 16.37 -9.33
N ALA A 71 4.36 17.07 -9.76
CA ALA A 71 5.24 16.58 -10.82
C ALA A 71 5.91 15.25 -10.43
N PHE A 72 6.35 15.10 -9.17
CA PHE A 72 6.87 13.82 -8.67
C PHE A 72 5.82 12.71 -8.71
N LEU A 73 4.62 12.96 -8.19
CA LEU A 73 3.52 11.99 -8.21
C LEU A 73 3.09 11.62 -9.64
N GLN A 74 3.20 12.54 -10.59
CA GLN A 74 2.86 12.28 -11.99
C GLN A 74 4.00 11.62 -12.79
N GLY A 75 5.16 11.42 -12.19
CA GLY A 75 6.34 10.89 -12.86
C GLY A 75 7.00 11.87 -13.84
N ARG A 76 6.85 13.17 -13.60
CA ARG A 76 7.29 14.29 -14.46
C ARG A 76 8.39 15.15 -13.84
N LEU A 77 8.86 14.79 -12.64
CA LEU A 77 9.93 15.52 -11.96
C LEU A 77 11.29 14.94 -12.37
N ASP A 78 12.21 15.78 -12.82
CA ASP A 78 13.58 15.37 -13.12
C ASP A 78 14.26 14.72 -11.91
N GLY A 79 14.90 13.56 -12.14
CA GLY A 79 15.49 12.74 -11.08
C GLY A 79 14.47 12.08 -10.14
N GLY A 80 13.18 12.10 -10.49
CA GLY A 80 12.11 11.35 -9.86
C GLY A 80 11.73 10.08 -10.64
N PRO A 81 10.68 9.36 -10.19
CA PRO A 81 10.13 8.26 -10.97
C PRO A 81 9.60 8.77 -12.30
N THR A 82 9.58 7.91 -13.32
CA THR A 82 9.07 8.24 -14.67
C THR A 82 7.64 7.77 -14.90
N TRP A 83 7.01 7.18 -13.87
CA TRP A 83 5.63 6.71 -13.87
C TRP A 83 4.82 7.38 -12.75
N ARG A 84 3.50 7.35 -12.88
CA ARG A 84 2.60 7.90 -11.86
C ARG A 84 2.69 7.09 -10.56
N GLN A 85 2.91 7.79 -9.45
CA GLN A 85 2.85 7.25 -8.10
C GLN A 85 1.41 7.42 -7.61
N TYR A 86 0.73 6.31 -7.42
CA TYR A 86 -0.60 6.32 -6.83
C TYR A 86 -0.57 6.16 -5.30
N GLU A 87 0.57 5.69 -4.78
CA GLU A 87 0.84 5.58 -3.36
C GLU A 87 2.23 6.09 -3.06
N VAL A 88 2.38 6.77 -1.93
CA VAL A 88 3.67 7.16 -1.39
C VAL A 88 3.78 6.62 0.02
N TRP A 89 4.33 5.41 0.14
CA TRP A 89 4.57 4.83 1.46
C TRP A 89 5.71 5.56 2.17
N THR A 90 5.48 5.86 3.44
CA THR A 90 6.52 6.37 4.33
C THR A 90 6.95 5.28 5.29
N ARG A 91 8.20 5.33 5.75
CA ARG A 91 8.71 4.51 6.84
C ARG A 91 7.84 4.64 8.08
N ASP A 92 7.36 5.86 8.37
CA ASP A 92 6.51 6.12 9.53
C ASP A 92 5.17 5.37 9.43
N TYR A 93 4.55 5.39 8.24
CA TYR A 93 3.32 4.66 7.95
C TYR A 93 3.51 3.15 8.08
N ILE A 94 4.53 2.59 7.41
CA ILE A 94 4.80 1.15 7.44
C ILE A 94 5.10 0.67 8.86
N ASN A 95 5.91 1.41 9.62
CA ASN A 95 6.21 1.07 11.01
C ASN A 95 4.96 1.13 11.89
N SER A 96 4.09 2.13 11.69
CA SER A 96 2.85 2.27 12.44
C SER A 96 1.86 1.15 12.13
N LEU A 97 1.74 0.76 10.85
CA LEU A 97 0.89 -0.35 10.43
C LEU A 97 1.42 -1.70 10.97
N ALA A 98 2.73 -1.93 10.92
CA ALA A 98 3.35 -3.11 11.52
C ALA A 98 3.08 -3.19 13.04
N ALA A 99 3.27 -2.07 13.77
CA ALA A 99 2.99 -2.00 15.20
C ALA A 99 1.49 -2.14 15.53
N TYR A 100 0.61 -1.68 14.64
CA TYR A 100 -0.84 -1.92 14.76
C TYR A 100 -1.15 -3.41 14.65
N LEU A 101 -0.70 -4.09 13.58
CA LEU A 101 -0.95 -5.52 13.38
C LEU A 101 -0.43 -6.35 14.56
N TRP A 102 0.77 -6.04 15.04
CA TRP A 102 1.33 -6.70 16.22
C TRP A 102 0.42 -6.58 17.45
N ARG A 103 0.04 -5.35 17.81
CA ARG A 103 -0.85 -5.09 18.97
C ARG A 103 -2.20 -5.78 18.81
N ARG A 104 -2.74 -5.84 17.58
CA ARG A 104 -3.99 -6.57 17.31
C ARG A 104 -3.86 -8.06 17.60
N GLY A 105 -2.73 -8.67 17.25
CA GLY A 105 -2.43 -10.06 17.61
C GLY A 105 -2.43 -10.28 19.12
N GLU A 106 -1.80 -9.37 19.88
CA GLU A 106 -1.78 -9.42 21.35
C GLU A 106 -3.18 -9.22 21.97
N GLU A 107 -3.94 -8.23 21.49
CA GLU A 107 -5.31 -7.94 21.97
C GLU A 107 -6.28 -9.09 21.72
N LEU A 108 -6.07 -9.85 20.64
CA LEU A 108 -6.88 -11.03 20.29
C LEU A 108 -6.39 -12.30 21.00
N GLY A 109 -5.26 -12.26 21.72
CA GLY A 109 -4.69 -13.42 22.40
C GLY A 109 -4.22 -14.53 21.45
N LEU A 110 -3.87 -14.18 20.21
CA LEU A 110 -3.43 -15.14 19.20
C LEU A 110 -1.92 -15.40 19.32
N GLU A 111 -1.49 -16.66 19.21
CA GLU A 111 -0.06 -17.00 19.10
C GLU A 111 0.51 -16.62 17.72
N HIS A 112 -0.34 -16.71 16.69
CA HIS A 112 -0.03 -16.38 15.31
C HIS A 112 -1.19 -15.58 14.70
N LEU A 113 -0.92 -14.39 14.19
CA LEU A 113 -1.89 -13.55 13.47
C LEU A 113 -1.65 -13.69 11.97
N ALA A 114 -2.56 -14.38 11.28
CA ALA A 114 -2.51 -14.54 9.83
C ALA A 114 -3.09 -13.31 9.12
N VAL A 115 -2.24 -12.60 8.36
CA VAL A 115 -2.62 -11.39 7.62
C VAL A 115 -2.55 -11.66 6.12
N LEU A 116 -3.65 -11.37 5.42
CA LEU A 116 -3.74 -11.47 3.96
C LEU A 116 -3.83 -10.09 3.33
N GLU A 117 -2.97 -9.78 2.36
CA GLU A 117 -3.13 -8.63 1.48
C GLU A 117 -3.92 -9.04 0.22
N VAL A 118 -5.09 -8.43 -0.01
CA VAL A 118 -5.84 -8.54 -1.27
C VAL A 118 -5.58 -7.31 -2.14
N GLY A 119 -5.51 -7.50 -3.46
CA GLY A 119 -5.11 -6.44 -4.39
C GLY A 119 -3.63 -6.04 -4.27
N ALA A 120 -2.77 -6.96 -3.82
CA ALA A 120 -1.35 -6.72 -3.53
C ALA A 120 -0.48 -6.26 -4.71
N GLY A 121 -0.99 -6.32 -5.95
CA GLY A 121 -0.25 -5.95 -7.15
C GLY A 121 1.06 -6.75 -7.29
N ASP A 122 2.19 -6.10 -7.03
CA ASP A 122 3.53 -6.72 -7.09
C ASP A 122 4.10 -7.11 -5.72
N GLY A 123 3.34 -6.95 -4.63
CA GLY A 123 3.68 -7.39 -3.28
C GLY A 123 4.65 -6.46 -2.53
N ARG A 124 4.94 -5.27 -3.04
CA ARG A 124 5.87 -4.34 -2.38
C ARG A 124 5.40 -3.91 -0.98
N LEU A 125 4.10 -3.70 -0.75
CA LEU A 125 3.57 -3.35 0.57
C LEU A 125 3.87 -4.48 1.56
N THR A 126 3.48 -5.71 1.23
CA THR A 126 3.79 -6.91 2.01
C THR A 126 5.28 -7.03 2.32
N ALA A 127 6.17 -6.81 1.33
CA ALA A 127 7.62 -6.87 1.55
C ALA A 127 8.11 -5.82 2.56
N GLN A 128 7.60 -4.58 2.50
CA GLN A 128 7.94 -3.52 3.44
C GLN A 128 7.41 -3.80 4.85
N LEU A 129 6.18 -4.31 4.96
CA LEU A 129 5.58 -4.70 6.24
C LEU A 129 6.35 -5.83 6.91
N GLN A 130 6.75 -6.86 6.17
CA GLN A 130 7.58 -7.93 6.71
C GLN A 130 8.92 -7.41 7.24
N ALA A 131 9.58 -6.52 6.50
CA ALA A 131 10.83 -5.91 6.94
C ALA A 131 10.66 -5.06 8.21
N ALA A 132 9.52 -4.39 8.39
CA ALA A 132 9.20 -3.63 9.59
C ALA A 132 8.83 -4.54 10.77
N LEU A 133 8.01 -5.57 10.55
CA LEU A 133 7.63 -6.56 11.56
C LEU A 133 8.85 -7.30 12.12
N ALA A 134 9.81 -7.66 11.26
CA ALA A 134 11.06 -8.31 11.69
C ALA A 134 11.93 -7.42 12.60
N GLN A 135 11.74 -6.10 12.58
CA GLN A 135 12.44 -5.15 13.45
C GLN A 135 11.73 -4.93 14.79
N LEU A 136 10.44 -5.28 14.90
CA LEU A 136 9.73 -5.28 16.17
C LEU A 136 10.27 -6.43 17.01
N ARG A 137 11.14 -6.11 17.98
CA ARG A 137 11.67 -7.13 18.90
C ARG A 137 10.51 -7.67 19.76
N PRO A 138 10.29 -9.00 19.83
CA PRO A 138 9.31 -9.55 20.74
C PRO A 138 9.75 -9.29 22.18
N ALA A 139 8.90 -8.65 22.97
CA ALA A 139 9.20 -8.35 24.37
C ALA A 139 9.07 -9.60 25.26
N THR A 140 8.31 -10.63 24.86
CA THR A 140 8.22 -12.00 25.46
C THR A 140 7.02 -12.72 24.84
N ASN A 141 7.13 -14.01 24.46
CA ASN A 141 6.01 -14.88 23.99
C ASN A 141 4.90 -14.17 23.17
N CYS A 142 5.29 -13.25 22.27
CA CYS A 142 4.33 -12.42 21.57
C CYS A 142 3.74 -13.14 20.36
N CYS A 143 2.53 -12.71 19.99
CA CYS A 143 1.91 -13.01 18.72
C CYS A 143 2.90 -12.75 17.57
N SER A 144 3.16 -13.77 16.75
CA SER A 144 3.87 -13.55 15.49
C SER A 144 2.87 -13.16 14.39
N VAL A 145 3.24 -12.18 13.58
CA VAL A 145 2.40 -11.76 12.45
C VAL A 145 2.89 -12.47 11.19
N ASP A 146 2.05 -13.33 10.61
CA ASP A 146 2.35 -14.07 9.40
C ASP A 146 1.74 -13.37 8.18
N LEU A 147 2.59 -12.66 7.42
CA LEU A 147 2.30 -12.20 6.06
C LEU A 147 3.01 -13.12 5.07
N ARG A 148 2.30 -13.62 4.05
CA ARG A 148 2.87 -14.54 3.06
C ARG A 148 3.77 -13.82 2.04
N GLN A 149 4.90 -14.45 1.68
CA GLN A 149 5.96 -13.87 0.84
C GLN A 149 5.73 -13.94 -0.69
N PHE A 150 4.57 -14.40 -1.14
CA PHE A 150 4.30 -14.65 -2.56
C PHE A 150 2.99 -13.99 -2.96
N VAL A 151 2.97 -13.41 -4.16
CA VAL A 151 1.74 -12.92 -4.75
C VAL A 151 1.12 -14.07 -5.54
N GLU A 152 -0.14 -14.35 -5.24
CA GLU A 152 -0.93 -15.37 -5.92
C GLU A 152 -2.02 -14.69 -6.75
N LEU A 153 -2.19 -15.13 -8.00
CA LEU A 153 -3.28 -14.68 -8.86
C LEU A 153 -4.55 -15.45 -8.49
N LEU A 154 -5.27 -14.94 -7.48
CA LEU A 154 -6.53 -15.48 -6.97
C LEU A 154 -7.59 -14.38 -6.93
N SER A 155 -8.85 -14.75 -7.08
CA SER A 155 -9.96 -13.87 -6.66
C SER A 155 -9.93 -13.65 -5.15
N CYS A 156 -10.61 -12.62 -4.66
CA CYS A 156 -10.71 -12.34 -3.23
C CYS A 156 -11.32 -13.54 -2.49
N GLU A 157 -12.39 -14.12 -3.03
CA GLU A 157 -13.11 -15.26 -2.48
C GLU A 157 -12.23 -16.51 -2.39
N GLU A 158 -11.49 -16.82 -3.45
CA GLU A 158 -10.54 -17.94 -3.47
C GLU A 158 -9.42 -17.74 -2.45
N ALA A 159 -8.88 -16.53 -2.34
CA ALA A 159 -7.83 -16.20 -1.38
C ALA A 159 -8.32 -16.34 0.06
N LEU A 160 -9.53 -15.86 0.38
CA LEU A 160 -10.15 -16.01 1.70
C LEU A 160 -10.36 -17.49 2.06
N GLY A 161 -10.92 -18.27 1.13
CA GLY A 161 -11.16 -19.70 1.34
C GLY A 161 -9.88 -20.50 1.53
N LYS A 162 -8.84 -20.19 0.75
CA LYS A 162 -7.54 -20.88 0.79
C LYS A 162 -6.71 -20.51 2.01
N HIS A 163 -6.62 -19.22 2.33
CA HIS A 163 -5.67 -18.72 3.32
C HIS A 163 -6.25 -18.60 4.72
N ARG A 164 -7.58 -18.50 4.84
CA ARG A 164 -8.29 -18.41 6.12
C ARG A 164 -7.66 -17.38 7.08
N PRO A 165 -7.53 -16.10 6.67
CA PRO A 165 -6.82 -15.10 7.46
C PRO A 165 -7.63 -14.60 8.65
N ASP A 166 -6.94 -14.08 9.67
CA ASP A 166 -7.55 -13.37 10.80
C ASP A 166 -7.81 -11.89 10.44
N ILE A 167 -6.90 -11.28 9.66
CA ILE A 167 -7.00 -9.90 9.19
C ILE A 167 -6.77 -9.84 7.68
N VAL A 168 -7.55 -8.98 7.01
CA VAL A 168 -7.35 -8.66 5.59
C VAL A 168 -6.95 -7.19 5.42
N LEU A 169 -5.83 -6.97 4.75
CA LEU A 169 -5.43 -5.67 4.21
C LEU A 169 -5.93 -5.58 2.77
N CYS A 170 -6.73 -4.58 2.44
CA CYS A 170 -7.21 -4.37 1.08
C CYS A 170 -6.46 -3.22 0.43
N SER A 171 -5.59 -3.53 -0.52
CA SER A 171 -4.89 -2.55 -1.35
C SER A 171 -5.63 -2.41 -2.67
N TRP A 172 -6.00 -1.18 -3.07
CA TRP A 172 -6.56 -0.90 -4.40
C TRP A 172 -7.78 -1.74 -4.79
N MET A 173 -8.87 -1.62 -4.03
CA MET A 173 -10.13 -2.22 -4.45
C MET A 173 -10.55 -1.66 -5.82
N PRO A 174 -10.79 -2.50 -6.85
CA PRO A 174 -11.15 -2.00 -8.18
C PRO A 174 -12.45 -1.22 -8.14
N LEU A 175 -12.51 -0.14 -8.94
CA LEU A 175 -13.72 0.68 -9.04
C LEU A 175 -14.92 -0.17 -9.49
N GLY A 176 -16.02 -0.07 -8.75
CA GLY A 176 -17.26 -0.81 -9.03
C GLY A 176 -17.24 -2.27 -8.57
N VAL A 177 -16.19 -2.71 -7.88
CA VAL A 177 -16.11 -4.02 -7.23
C VAL A 177 -16.15 -3.82 -5.73
N ASP A 178 -17.04 -4.55 -5.04
CA ASP A 178 -17.13 -4.54 -3.58
C ASP A 178 -16.62 -5.85 -3.00
N TRP A 179 -15.35 -5.87 -2.59
CA TRP A 179 -14.79 -7.00 -1.85
C TRP A 179 -15.25 -7.05 -0.40
N THR A 180 -15.71 -5.93 0.17
CA THR A 180 -16.10 -5.88 1.59
C THR A 180 -17.27 -6.82 1.91
N SER A 181 -18.15 -7.09 0.93
CA SER A 181 -19.19 -8.10 1.05
C SER A 181 -18.60 -9.50 1.33
N SER A 182 -17.61 -9.92 0.54
CA SER A 182 -16.93 -11.21 0.68
C SER A 182 -16.09 -11.28 1.97
N LEU A 183 -15.45 -10.17 2.35
CA LEU A 183 -14.72 -10.06 3.61
C LEU A 183 -15.64 -10.24 4.83
N ARG A 184 -16.79 -9.54 4.85
CA ARG A 184 -17.79 -9.65 5.94
C ARG A 184 -18.45 -11.02 6.00
N ALA A 185 -18.57 -11.71 4.86
CA ALA A 185 -19.12 -13.06 4.80
C ALA A 185 -18.11 -14.13 5.28
N CYS A 186 -16.82 -13.80 5.39
CA CYS A 186 -15.81 -14.74 5.86
C CYS A 186 -15.79 -14.78 7.40
N PRO A 187 -16.21 -15.88 8.05
CA PRO A 187 -16.35 -15.94 9.50
C PRO A 187 -15.03 -15.87 10.27
N GLN A 188 -13.90 -16.02 9.57
CA GLN A 188 -12.57 -15.98 10.17
C GLN A 188 -11.94 -14.59 10.11
N VAL A 189 -12.45 -13.70 9.26
CA VAL A 189 -11.94 -12.33 9.19
C VAL A 189 -12.49 -11.55 10.37
N ILE A 190 -11.60 -11.19 11.27
CA ILE A 190 -11.89 -10.41 12.47
C ILE A 190 -11.93 -8.92 12.11
N PHE A 191 -11.10 -8.49 11.16
CA PHE A 191 -10.95 -7.09 10.77
C PHE A 191 -10.48 -6.93 9.31
N HIS A 192 -10.96 -5.88 8.64
CA HIS A 192 -10.43 -5.43 7.35
C HIS A 192 -10.17 -3.92 7.34
N THR A 193 -9.16 -3.48 6.58
CA THR A 193 -8.90 -2.05 6.30
C THR A 193 -8.61 -1.83 4.83
N ASP A 194 -9.16 -0.75 4.29
CA ASP A 194 -8.92 -0.32 2.91
C ASP A 194 -7.76 0.67 2.88
N LEU A 195 -6.80 0.42 2.01
CA LEU A 195 -5.66 1.27 1.72
C LEU A 195 -5.90 1.90 0.35
N ASN A 196 -6.81 2.87 0.34
CA ASN A 196 -7.17 3.64 -0.85
C ASN A 196 -6.59 5.05 -0.75
N GLU A 197 -6.76 5.84 -1.82
CA GLU A 197 -6.27 7.23 -1.95
C GLU A 197 -6.59 8.10 -0.71
N ASP A 198 -7.69 7.82 0.00
CA ASP A 198 -8.14 8.55 1.20
C ASP A 198 -7.37 8.23 2.50
N THR A 199 -6.56 7.16 2.52
CA THR A 199 -5.94 6.60 3.74
C THR A 199 -4.43 6.85 3.81
N CYS A 200 -3.80 7.06 2.65
CA CYS A 200 -2.36 7.30 2.50
C CYS A 200 -2.10 8.71 1.98
N ILE A 201 -2.08 9.73 2.86
CA ILE A 201 -1.74 11.14 2.53
C ILE A 201 -2.29 11.56 1.15
N SER A 202 -3.60 11.75 1.08
CA SER A 202 -4.31 12.19 -0.13
C SER A 202 -3.79 13.56 -0.61
N ILE A 203 -2.94 13.56 -1.64
CA ILE A 203 -2.90 14.61 -2.67
C ILE A 203 -3.46 13.94 -3.93
N SER A 204 -4.78 13.96 -4.09
CA SER A 204 -5.45 13.37 -5.25
C SER A 204 -5.01 14.08 -6.52
N VAL A 205 -4.44 13.31 -7.46
CA VAL A 205 -4.19 13.78 -8.83
C VAL A 205 -5.21 13.07 -9.72
N GLY A 206 -6.28 13.79 -10.08
CA GLY A 206 -7.44 13.27 -10.81
C GLY A 206 -7.10 12.45 -12.06
N ARG A 207 -7.95 11.46 -12.34
CA ARG A 207 -7.99 10.73 -13.61
C ARG A 207 -8.91 11.46 -14.58
N HIS A 208 -8.48 11.61 -15.83
CA HIS A 208 -9.33 11.91 -17.00
C HIS A 208 -9.64 10.61 -17.72
#